data_AF-A0A3B0YX86-F1
#
_entry.id   AF-A0A3B0YX86-F1
#
_cell.length_a   1.000
_cell.length_b   1.000
_cell.length_c   1.000
_cell.angle_alpha   90.00
_cell.angle_beta   90.00
_cell.angle_gamma   90.00
#
_symmetry.space_group_name_H-M   'P 1'
#
loop_
_entity.id
_entity.type
_entity.pdbx_description
1 polymer ?
#
loop_
_entity_poly.entity_id
_entity_poly.type
_entity_poly.pdbx_seq_one_letter_code
_entity_poly.pdbx_strand_id
1 'polypeptide(L)'
;MLSIVLFVLSMTAVQADEVERVLFLVIESGEVIASNTRSGTFDSLKLKAKERIETHEAGSAVAVVVTNQRFAAYGVVAGGWQSVRREAGEKTESIQVEDYSATVVTSDRILNFYGRTGAWNQVRRRIQFRR
;
A
#
# COMPACT_ATOMS: atom_id res chain seq x y z
N MET A 1 -0.14 37.64 50.43
CA MET A 1 0.28 36.32 49.93
C MET A 1 -0.22 36.20 48.50
N LEU A 2 0.66 36.16 47.51
CA LEU A 2 0.31 36.10 46.09
C LEU A 2 0.53 34.66 45.60
N SER A 3 -0.55 33.90 45.39
CA SER A 3 -0.46 32.53 44.85
C SER A 3 -0.35 32.58 43.33
N ILE A 4 0.81 32.19 42.80
CA ILE A 4 1.00 31.94 41.37
C ILE A 4 0.48 30.52 41.08
N VAL A 5 -0.60 30.44 40.31
CA VAL A 5 -1.12 29.16 39.79
C VAL A 5 -0.31 28.81 38.55
N LEU A 6 0.48 27.74 38.64
CA LEU A 6 1.27 27.21 37.53
C LEU A 6 0.36 26.27 36.70
N PHE A 7 -0.08 26.73 35.52
CA PHE A 7 -0.80 25.90 34.56
C PHE A 7 0.22 25.01 33.81
N VAL A 8 0.27 23.73 34.14
CA VAL A 8 1.07 22.75 33.38
C VAL A 8 0.24 22.33 32.17
N LEU A 9 0.63 22.79 30.97
CA LEU A 9 0.11 22.23 29.72
C LEU A 9 0.68 20.82 29.54
N SER A 10 -0.12 19.79 29.78
CA SER A 10 0.20 18.43 29.36
C SER A 10 0.08 18.33 27.83
N MET A 11 1.20 18.35 27.12
CA MET A 11 1.25 17.89 25.73
C MET A 11 1.07 16.36 25.75
N THR A 12 -0.15 15.88 25.51
CA THR A 12 -0.35 14.47 25.20
C THR A 12 0.24 14.22 23.81
N ALA A 13 1.40 13.56 23.75
CA ALA A 13 1.88 12.99 22.50
C ALA A 13 0.82 12.00 22.00
N VAL A 14 0.27 12.23 20.82
CA VAL A 14 -0.58 11.25 20.14
C VAL A 14 0.33 10.08 19.80
N GLN A 15 0.27 9.01 20.60
CA GLN A 15 0.85 7.73 20.24
C GLN A 15 0.03 7.19 19.07
N ALA A 16 0.67 6.93 17.94
CA ALA A 16 0.02 6.17 16.87
C ALA A 16 -0.13 4.73 17.38
N ASP A 17 -1.35 4.19 17.37
CA ASP A 17 -1.56 2.78 17.66
C ASP A 17 -0.77 1.95 16.65
N GLU A 18 0.11 1.09 17.15
CA GLU A 18 0.84 0.14 16.33
C GLU A 18 -0.14 -0.84 15.67
N VAL A 19 -0.08 -0.94 14.34
CA VAL A 19 -0.96 -1.84 13.61
C VAL A 19 -0.35 -3.23 13.58
N GLU A 20 -1.05 -4.20 14.19
CA GLU A 20 -0.67 -5.61 14.17
C GLU A 20 -0.48 -6.11 12.73
N ARG A 21 0.64 -6.80 12.50
CA ARG A 21 0.93 -7.42 11.21
C ARG A 21 0.13 -8.71 11.03
N VAL A 22 -0.89 -8.63 10.20
CA VAL A 22 -1.87 -9.71 9.94
C VAL A 22 -1.98 -10.10 8.46
N LEU A 23 -1.05 -9.62 7.63
CA LEU A 23 -0.97 -9.93 6.21
C LEU A 23 0.40 -10.46 5.84
N PHE A 24 0.40 -11.58 5.11
CA PHE A 24 1.59 -12.20 4.55
C PHE A 24 1.36 -12.56 3.08
N LEU A 25 2.39 -12.45 2.26
CA LEU A 25 2.36 -12.86 0.86
C LEU A 25 3.15 -14.15 0.66
N VAL A 26 2.60 -15.06 -0.14
CA VAL A 26 3.31 -16.22 -0.69
C VAL A 26 3.35 -16.07 -2.21
N ILE A 27 4.54 -16.14 -2.79
CA ILE A 27 4.74 -16.02 -4.23
C ILE A 27 4.90 -17.42 -4.82
N GLU A 28 4.04 -17.78 -5.75
CA GLU A 28 4.09 -19.06 -6.46
C GLU A 28 4.20 -18.86 -7.98
N SER A 29 4.42 -19.96 -8.70
CA SER A 29 4.45 -19.94 -10.16
C SER A 29 3.06 -19.57 -10.71
N GLY A 30 2.91 -18.32 -11.15
CA GLY A 30 1.70 -17.83 -11.78
C GLY A 30 0.66 -17.22 -10.84
N GLU A 31 0.94 -17.08 -9.54
CA GLU A 31 0.07 -16.36 -8.62
C GLU A 31 0.79 -15.78 -7.40
N VAL A 32 0.11 -14.84 -6.74
CA VAL A 32 0.47 -14.35 -5.40
C VAL A 32 -0.70 -14.63 -4.46
N ILE A 33 -0.44 -15.30 -3.35
CA ILE A 33 -1.44 -15.62 -2.34
C ILE A 33 -1.28 -14.64 -1.18
N ALA A 34 -2.35 -13.92 -0.85
CA ALA A 34 -2.46 -13.13 0.36
C ALA A 34 -3.04 -13.99 1.48
N SER A 35 -2.30 -14.17 2.57
CA SER A 35 -2.76 -14.81 3.80
C SER A 35 -3.21 -13.73 4.79
N ASN A 36 -4.52 -13.64 5.00
CA ASN A 36 -5.15 -12.69 5.91
C ASN A 36 -5.41 -13.38 7.25
N THR A 37 -4.46 -13.28 8.18
CA THR A 37 -4.54 -14.00 9.46
C THR A 37 -5.62 -13.44 10.39
N ARG A 38 -6.05 -12.18 10.18
CA ARG A 38 -7.15 -11.57 10.92
C ARG A 38 -8.49 -12.27 10.66
N SER A 39 -8.73 -12.69 9.43
CA SER A 39 -9.98 -13.38 9.04
C SER A 39 -9.80 -14.88 8.80
N GLY A 40 -8.56 -15.36 8.76
CA GLY A 40 -8.22 -16.75 8.46
C GLY A 40 -8.38 -17.12 6.98
N THR A 41 -8.42 -16.14 6.06
CA THR A 41 -8.65 -16.38 4.64
C THR A 41 -7.36 -16.33 3.82
N PHE A 42 -7.42 -16.97 2.65
CA PHE A 42 -6.40 -16.90 1.61
C PHE A 42 -7.03 -16.41 0.32
N ASP A 43 -6.42 -15.41 -0.31
CA ASP A 43 -6.91 -14.83 -1.56
C ASP A 43 -5.80 -14.79 -2.61
N SER A 44 -6.09 -15.30 -3.80
CA SER A 44 -5.11 -15.40 -4.89
C SER A 44 -5.21 -14.26 -5.91
N LEU A 45 -4.09 -13.63 -6.21
CA LEU A 45 -3.87 -12.82 -7.40
C LEU A 45 -3.24 -13.69 -8.48
N LYS A 46 -4.07 -14.21 -9.40
CA LYS A 46 -3.58 -14.96 -10.56
C LYS A 46 -2.87 -14.03 -11.55
N LEU A 47 -1.68 -14.42 -11.99
CA LEU A 47 -0.93 -13.75 -13.05
C LEU A 47 -1.47 -14.17 -14.43
N LYS A 48 -1.59 -13.20 -15.33
CA LYS A 48 -2.00 -13.43 -16.72
C LYS A 48 -0.84 -13.97 -17.56
N ALA A 49 -1.14 -14.41 -18.78
CA ALA A 49 -0.12 -14.79 -19.75
C ALA A 49 0.92 -13.67 -19.94
N LYS A 50 2.20 -14.03 -19.84
CA LYS A 50 3.36 -13.11 -19.93
C LYS A 50 3.35 -12.00 -18.86
N GLU A 51 2.50 -12.10 -17.85
CA GLU A 51 2.58 -11.25 -16.66
C GLU A 51 3.67 -11.78 -15.74
N ARG A 52 4.57 -10.90 -15.31
CA ARG A 52 5.65 -11.20 -14.37
C ARG A 52 5.65 -10.16 -13.28
N ILE A 53 5.91 -10.61 -12.06
CA ILE A 53 6.11 -9.73 -10.92
C ILE A 53 7.46 -9.03 -11.11
N GLU A 54 7.45 -7.71 -10.98
CA GLU A 54 8.66 -6.89 -10.97
C GLU A 54 9.12 -6.62 -9.54
N THR A 55 8.17 -6.37 -8.63
CA THR A 55 8.43 -6.20 -7.20
C THR A 55 7.14 -6.37 -6.41
N HIS A 56 7.26 -6.58 -5.10
CA HIS A 56 6.14 -6.66 -4.17
C HIS A 56 6.59 -6.23 -2.77
N GLU A 57 5.66 -5.66 -2.01
CA GLU A 57 5.88 -5.27 -0.62
C GLU A 57 4.61 -5.49 0.20
N ALA A 58 4.78 -5.75 1.50
CA ALA A 58 3.68 -5.93 2.44
C ALA A 58 3.95 -5.17 3.75
N GLY A 59 2.98 -4.37 4.17
CA GLY A 59 2.89 -3.74 5.47
C GLY A 59 2.11 -4.61 6.45
N SER A 60 1.58 -3.99 7.51
CA SER A 60 0.85 -4.74 8.55
C SER A 60 -0.48 -5.32 8.08
N ALA A 61 -1.23 -4.57 7.27
CA ALA A 61 -2.59 -4.94 6.83
C ALA A 61 -2.86 -4.60 5.35
N VAL A 62 -1.81 -4.33 4.59
CA VAL A 62 -1.87 -3.98 3.16
C VAL A 62 -0.66 -4.55 2.42
N ALA A 63 -0.84 -4.92 1.17
CA ALA A 63 0.27 -5.34 0.31
C ALA A 63 0.10 -4.80 -1.10
N VAL A 64 1.22 -4.63 -1.80
CA VAL A 64 1.27 -4.25 -3.21
C VAL A 64 2.12 -5.25 -3.97
N VAL A 65 1.62 -5.66 -5.14
CA VAL A 65 2.34 -6.44 -6.13
C VAL A 65 2.37 -5.61 -7.41
N VAL A 66 3.57 -5.32 -7.89
CA VAL A 66 3.78 -4.60 -9.15
C VAL A 66 4.22 -5.59 -10.20
N THR A 67 3.51 -5.58 -11.33
CA THR A 67 3.83 -6.41 -12.48
C THR A 67 4.18 -5.55 -13.70
N ASN A 68 4.68 -6.20 -14.74
CA ASN A 68 4.84 -5.59 -16.06
C ASN A 68 3.49 -5.19 -16.72
N GLN A 69 2.33 -5.48 -16.10
CA GLN A 69 1.01 -5.21 -16.69
C GLN A 69 0.07 -4.37 -15.79
N ARG A 70 0.25 -4.39 -14.47
CA ARG A 70 -0.64 -3.70 -13.51
C ARG A 70 0.03 -3.49 -12.16
N PHE A 71 -0.59 -2.61 -11.39
CA PHE A 71 -0.39 -2.49 -9.95
C PHE A 71 -1.57 -3.18 -9.28
N ALA A 72 -1.30 -4.18 -8.45
CA ALA A 72 -2.30 -4.87 -7.66
C ALA A 72 -2.02 -4.62 -6.18
N ALA A 73 -3.07 -4.44 -5.39
CA ALA A 73 -2.96 -4.31 -3.95
C ALA A 73 -4.01 -5.13 -3.24
N TYR A 74 -3.68 -5.57 -2.04
CA TYR A 74 -4.56 -6.30 -1.14
C TYR A 74 -4.74 -5.49 0.13
N GLY A 75 -5.98 -5.38 0.61
CA GLY A 75 -6.30 -4.76 1.90
C GLY A 75 -7.01 -5.76 2.79
N VAL A 76 -6.51 -5.96 4.02
CA VAL A 76 -7.06 -6.95 4.96
C VAL A 76 -8.52 -6.68 5.33
N VAL A 77 -8.91 -5.39 5.41
CA VAL A 77 -10.28 -5.00 5.79
C VAL A 77 -11.19 -4.93 4.56
N ALA A 78 -10.67 -4.44 3.44
CA ALA A 78 -11.41 -4.44 2.18
C ALA A 78 -11.69 -5.87 1.66
N GLY A 79 -10.84 -6.83 2.04
CA GLY A 79 -11.05 -8.26 1.79
C GLY A 79 -10.93 -8.63 0.31
N GLY A 80 -9.76 -8.41 -0.29
CA GLY A 80 -9.51 -8.84 -1.66
C GLY A 80 -8.44 -8.06 -2.41
N TRP A 81 -8.11 -8.58 -3.60
CA TRP A 81 -7.18 -7.95 -4.55
C TRP A 81 -7.88 -6.91 -5.41
N GLN A 82 -7.30 -5.72 -5.50
CA GLN A 82 -7.75 -4.62 -6.34
C GLN A 82 -6.62 -4.21 -7.28
N SER A 83 -6.91 -4.04 -8.57
CA SER A 83 -5.89 -3.80 -9.59
C SER A 83 -6.18 -2.55 -10.40
N VAL A 84 -5.12 -1.82 -10.74
CA VAL A 84 -5.15 -0.75 -11.74
C VAL A 84 -4.13 -1.04 -12.84
N ARG A 85 -4.53 -0.79 -14.09
CA ARG A 85 -3.69 -1.07 -15.26
C ARG A 85 -2.46 -0.16 -15.25
N ARG A 86 -1.31 -0.73 -15.59
CA ARG A 86 -0.09 0.02 -15.87
C ARG A 86 -0.13 0.63 -17.27
N GLU A 87 0.22 1.89 -17.38
CA GLU A 87 0.28 2.62 -18.65
C GLU A 87 1.48 2.16 -19.48
N ALA A 88 1.41 2.35 -20.80
CA ALA A 88 2.47 1.88 -21.69
C ALA A 88 3.74 2.72 -21.50
N GLY A 89 4.86 2.06 -21.20
CA GLY A 89 6.14 2.75 -20.93
C GLY A 89 6.28 3.30 -19.51
N GLU A 90 5.22 3.27 -18.70
CA GLU A 90 5.23 3.66 -17.30
C GLU A 90 6.27 2.82 -16.54
N LYS A 91 7.17 3.46 -15.79
CA LYS A 91 8.19 2.76 -14.96
C LYS A 91 7.91 3.00 -13.49
N THR A 92 7.96 1.95 -12.69
CA THR A 92 7.92 2.08 -11.23
C THR A 92 9.23 2.67 -10.73
N GLU A 93 9.16 3.76 -9.97
CA GLU A 93 10.31 4.45 -9.39
C GLU A 93 10.49 4.09 -7.92
N SER A 94 9.41 4.04 -7.15
CA SER A 94 9.45 3.63 -5.74
C SER A 94 8.12 3.09 -5.26
N ILE A 95 8.18 2.33 -4.17
CA ILE A 95 7.03 1.80 -3.44
C ILE A 95 7.26 2.10 -1.97
N GLN A 96 6.18 2.44 -1.26
CA GLN A 96 6.14 2.55 0.18
C GLN A 96 4.87 1.87 0.67
N VAL A 97 5.00 0.99 1.65
CA VAL A 97 3.87 0.26 2.23
C VAL A 97 3.96 0.34 3.74
N GLU A 98 2.94 0.92 4.38
CA GLU A 98 2.88 1.12 5.82
C GLU A 98 1.46 0.86 6.32
N ASP A 99 1.32 0.12 7.42
CA ASP A 99 0.04 -0.16 8.09
C ASP A 99 -1.10 -0.60 7.15
N TYR A 100 -1.94 0.34 6.75
CA TYR A 100 -3.11 0.17 5.88
C TYR A 100 -2.97 0.88 4.53
N SER A 101 -1.85 1.52 4.25
CA SER A 101 -1.65 2.38 3.08
C SER A 101 -0.46 1.92 2.26
N ALA A 102 -0.60 2.05 0.95
CA ALA A 102 0.53 1.91 0.04
C ALA A 102 0.57 3.05 -0.95
N THR A 103 1.78 3.48 -1.28
CA THR A 103 2.04 4.48 -2.32
C THR A 103 3.01 3.90 -3.33
N VAL A 104 2.68 4.02 -4.60
CA VAL A 104 3.55 3.67 -5.72
C VAL A 104 3.82 4.93 -6.52
N VAL A 105 5.09 5.30 -6.64
CA VAL A 105 5.52 6.38 -7.51
C VAL A 105 6.02 5.78 -8.81
N THR A 106 5.51 6.29 -9.93
CA THR A 106 5.91 5.88 -11.27
C THR A 106 6.41 7.08 -12.05
N SER A 107 7.02 6.85 -13.22
CA SER A 107 7.42 7.91 -14.16
C SER A 107 6.28 8.84 -14.56
N ASP A 108 5.03 8.40 -14.45
CA ASP A 108 3.90 9.12 -15.04
C ASP A 108 2.95 9.69 -13.96
N ARG A 109 2.82 9.00 -12.83
CA ARG A 109 1.82 9.29 -11.81
C ARG A 109 2.24 8.78 -10.43
N ILE A 110 1.54 9.28 -9.42
CA ILE A 110 1.59 8.74 -8.06
C ILE A 110 0.26 8.04 -7.83
N LEU A 111 0.33 6.79 -7.39
CA LEU A 111 -0.81 5.94 -7.07
C LEU A 111 -0.81 5.72 -5.56
N ASN A 112 -1.96 5.88 -4.90
CA ASN A 112 -2.12 5.43 -3.52
C ASN A 112 -3.22 4.39 -3.43
N PHE A 113 -3.06 3.47 -2.49
CA PHE A 113 -4.04 2.45 -2.16
C PHE A 113 -4.33 2.51 -0.67
N TYR A 114 -5.61 2.53 -0.32
CA TYR A 114 -6.05 2.46 1.07
C TYR A 114 -6.69 1.11 1.35
N GLY A 115 -5.98 0.24 2.06
CA GLY A 115 -6.36 -1.14 2.35
C GLY A 115 -7.62 -1.30 3.22
N ARG A 116 -8.12 -0.22 3.84
CA ARG A 116 -9.42 -0.26 4.52
C ARG A 116 -10.61 -0.21 3.59
N THR A 117 -10.50 0.54 2.50
CA THR A 117 -11.60 0.72 1.53
C THR A 117 -11.36 -0.07 0.24
N GLY A 118 -10.13 -0.50 -0.01
CA GLY A 118 -9.75 -1.14 -1.28
C GLY A 118 -9.65 -0.14 -2.43
N ALA A 119 -9.63 1.16 -2.15
CA ALA A 119 -9.66 2.19 -3.18
C ALA A 119 -8.24 2.55 -3.65
N TRP A 120 -8.09 2.62 -4.98
CA TRP A 120 -6.97 3.27 -5.63
C TRP A 120 -7.32 4.73 -5.95
N ASN A 121 -6.43 5.67 -5.63
CA ASN A 121 -6.47 7.01 -6.20
C ASN A 121 -5.15 7.35 -6.88
N GLN A 122 -5.18 8.36 -7.74
CA GLN A 122 -4.01 8.71 -8.53
C GLN A 122 -3.95 10.20 -8.84
N VAL A 123 -2.72 10.69 -9.03
CA VAL A 123 -2.45 12.01 -9.57
C VAL A 123 -1.32 11.94 -10.58
N ARG A 124 -1.48 12.62 -11.73
CA ARG A 124 -0.42 12.72 -12.74
C ARG A 124 0.72 13.60 -12.24
N ARG A 125 1.96 13.18 -12.52
CA ARG A 125 3.15 13.96 -12.19
C ARG A 125 3.37 15.02 -13.27
N ARG A 126 3.59 16.27 -12.86
CA ARG A 126 4.15 17.29 -13.75
C ARG A 126 5.66 17.19 -13.71
N ILE A 127 6.24 16.40 -14.61
CA ILE A 127 7.70 16.39 -14.76
C ILE A 127 8.07 17.68 -15.50
N GLN A 128 8.65 18.63 -14.79
CA GLN A 128 9.25 19.80 -15.41
C GLN A 128 10.55 19.33 -16.07
N PHE A 129 10.56 19.17 -17.39
CA PHE A 129 11.79 18.92 -18.12
C PHE A 129 12.76 20.07 -17.85
N ARG A 130 13.79 19.83 -17.01
CA ARG A 130 14.99 20.67 -17.03
C ARG A 130 15.69 20.37 -18.36
N ARG A 131 15.70 21.38 -19.24
CA ARG A 131 16.55 21.39 -20.44
C ARG A 131 18.02 21.42 -20.04
#